data_AF-A0A940HWN1-F1
#
_entry.id   AF-A0A940HWN1-F1
#
_cell.length_a   1.000
_cell.length_b   1.000
_cell.length_c   1.000
_cell.angle_alpha   90.00
_cell.angle_beta   90.00
_cell.angle_gamma   90.00
#
_symmetry.space_group_name_H-M   'P 1'
#
loop_
_entity.id
_entity.type
_entity.pdbx_description
1 polymer ?
#
loop_
_entity_poly.entity_id
_entity_poly.type
_entity_poly.pdbx_seq_one_letter_code
_entity_poly.pdbx_strand_id
1 'polypeptide(L)' 'MTRSAKHKGLYWLLFFVFIILFIYAIVVRWEYLTLIIPFYCTFFVLALDII' A
#
# COMPACT_ATOMS: atom_id res chain seq x y z
N MET A 1 23.78 11.61 -4.02
CA MET A 1 22.41 11.72 -3.50
C MET A 1 21.86 10.31 -3.22
N THR A 2 22.20 9.70 -2.07
CA THR A 2 21.88 8.29 -1.76
C THR A 2 20.54 8.14 -1.02
N ARG A 3 19.48 8.83 -1.47
CA ARG A 3 18.18 8.82 -0.79
C ARG A 3 17.25 7.65 -1.20
N SER A 4 17.53 7.01 -2.34
CA SER A 4 16.63 6.02 -2.96
C SER A 4 16.67 4.63 -2.27
N ALA A 5 17.83 4.12 -1.87
CA ALA A 5 17.90 2.76 -1.30
C ALA A 5 17.31 2.59 0.11
N LYS A 6 17.25 3.67 0.91
CA LYS A 6 16.91 3.58 2.35
C LYS A 6 15.40 3.50 2.63
N HIS A 7 14.56 3.99 1.72
CA HIS A 7 13.10 4.08 1.93
C HIS A 7 12.32 2.91 1.32
N LYS A 8 12.94 2.14 0.42
CA LYS A 8 12.31 0.99 -0.24
C LYS A 8 11.78 -0.05 0.75
N GLY A 9 12.54 -0.33 1.83
CA GLY A 9 12.09 -1.22 2.91
C GLY A 9 10.91 -0.68 3.72
N LEU A 10 10.82 0.65 3.87
CA LEU A 10 9.70 1.29 4.57
C LEU A 10 8.41 1.20 3.74
N TYR A 11 8.49 1.41 2.42
CA TYR A 11 7.34 1.25 1.53
C TYR A 11 6.87 -0.21 1.45
N TRP A 12 7.80 -1.17 1.51
CA TRP A 12 7.45 -2.58 1.57
C TRP A 12 6.66 -2.92 2.84
N LEU A 13 7.09 -2.41 4.00
CA LEU A 13 6.35 -2.55 5.26
C LEU A 13 4.94 -1.93 5.16
N LEU A 14 4.85 -0.70 4.62
CA LEU A 14 3.58 0.00 4.44
C LEU A 14 2.64 -0.76 3.50
N PHE A 15 3.17 -1.41 2.46
CA PHE A 15 2.41 -2.25 1.54
C PHE A 15 1.74 -3.43 2.25
N PHE A 16 2.46 -4.17 3.11
CA PHE A 16 1.85 -5.26 3.89
C PHE A 16 0.78 -4.76 4.85
N VAL A 17 0.98 -3.61 5.49
CA VAL A 17 -0.04 -2.98 6.34
C VAL A 17 -1.30 -2.68 5.52
N PHE A 18 -1.15 -2.14 4.31
CA PHE A 18 -2.28 -1.88 3.41
C PHE A 18 -2.95 -3.14 2.85
N ILE A 19 -2.23 -4.26 2.67
CA ILE A 19 -2.84 -5.57 2.37
C ILE A 19 -3.79 -5.99 3.51
N ILE A 20 -3.35 -5.89 4.76
CA ILE A 20 -4.17 -6.29 5.92
C ILE A 20 -5.41 -5.40 6.02
N LEU A 21 -5.25 -4.08 5.83
CA LEU A 21 -6.36 -3.12 5.77
C LEU A 21 -7.32 -3.41 4.60
N PHE A 22 -6.81 -3.82 3.44
CA PHE A 22 -7.62 -4.18 2.29
C PHE A 22 -8.47 -5.43 2.56
N ILE A 23 -7.86 -6.47 3.11
CA ILE A 23 -8.57 -7.70 3.50
C ILE A 23 -9.61 -7.40 4.58
N TYR A 24 -9.25 -6.57 5.58
CA TYR A 24 -10.19 -6.14 6.62
C TYR A 24 -11.36 -5.35 6.04
N ALA A 25 -11.11 -4.44 5.08
CA ALA A 25 -12.15 -3.68 4.40
C ALA A 25 -13.09 -4.59 3.60
N ILE A 26 -12.57 -5.63 2.94
CA ILE A 26 -13.40 -6.65 2.26
C ILE A 26 -14.32 -7.35 3.26
N VAL A 27 -13.82 -7.76 4.42
CA VAL A 27 -14.59 -8.58 5.36
C VAL A 27 -15.59 -7.76 6.18
N VAL A 28 -15.26 -6.52 6.54
CA VAL A 28 -16.05 -5.74 7.53
C VAL A 28 -16.85 -4.60 6.89
N ARG A 29 -16.35 -4.00 5.80
CA ARG A 29 -16.77 -2.68 5.31
C ARG A 29 -16.70 -2.61 3.78
N TRP A 30 -17.49 -3.45 3.10
CA TRP A 30 -17.51 -3.59 1.63
C TRP A 30 -17.75 -2.26 0.89
N GLU A 31 -18.47 -1.33 1.52
CA GLU A 31 -18.77 0.01 1.01
C GLU A 31 -17.52 0.87 0.79
N TYR A 32 -16.47 0.65 1.60
CA TYR A 32 -15.23 1.42 1.56
C TYR A 32 -14.20 0.80 0.60
N LEU A 33 -14.51 -0.35 0.00
CA LEU A 33 -13.60 -1.06 -0.89
C LEU A 33 -13.23 -0.20 -2.10
N THR A 34 -14.21 0.47 -2.71
CA THR A 34 -14.00 1.34 -3.87
C THR A 34 -13.12 2.55 -3.55
N LEU A 35 -13.24 3.08 -2.32
CA LEU A 35 -12.42 4.19 -1.83
C LEU A 35 -10.99 3.77 -1.51
N ILE A 36 -10.77 2.53 -1.06
CA ILE A 36 -9.45 2.06 -0.61
C ILE A 36 -8.59 1.50 -1.75
N ILE A 37 -9.20 0.97 -2.82
CA ILE A 37 -8.52 0.44 -4.02
C ILE A 37 -7.45 1.39 -4.59
N PRO A 38 -7.72 2.68 -4.84
CA PRO A 38 -6.71 3.58 -5.42
C PRO A 38 -5.50 3.78 -4.50
N PHE A 39 -5.70 3.79 -3.18
CA PHE A 39 -4.62 3.91 -2.21
C PHE A 39 -3.77 2.64 -2.16
N TYR A 40 -4.42 1.47 -2.15
CA TYR A 40 -3.75 0.18 -2.24
C TYR A 40 -2.83 0.10 -3.46
N CYS A 41 -3.34 0.48 -4.65
CA CYS A 41 -2.53 0.54 -5.86
C CYS A 41 -1.39 1.57 -5.76
N THR A 42 -1.63 2.74 -5.20
CA THR A 42 -0.59 3.78 -5.05
C THR A 42 0.57 3.30 -4.18
N PHE A 43 0.27 2.71 -3.01
CA PHE A 43 1.30 2.17 -2.12
C PHE A 43 1.99 0.93 -2.71
N PHE A 44 1.29 0.11 -3.50
CA PHE A 44 1.90 -1.00 -4.22
C PHE A 44 2.95 -0.52 -5.23
N VAL A 45 2.62 0.49 -6.03
CA VAL A 45 3.55 1.04 -7.04
C VAL A 45 4.73 1.75 -6.38
N LEU A 46 4.50 2.47 -5.27
CA LEU A 46 5.57 3.05 -4.45
C LEU A 46 6.46 1.97 -3.80
N ALA A 47 5.89 0.85 -3.35
CA ALA A 47 6.66 -0.27 -2.80
C ALA A 47 7.48 -1.01 -3.86
N LEU A 48 7.01 -1.03 -5.11
CA LEU A 48 7.77 -1.51 -6.26
C LEU A 48 8.86 -0.53 -6.71
N ASP A 49 8.92 0.69 -6.14
CA ASP A 49 9.87 1.74 -6.50
C ASP A 49 9.79 2.09 -7.99
N ILE A 50 8.58 1.97 -8.57
CA ILE A 50 8.30 2.24 -9.99
C ILE A 50 8.17 3.75 -10.27
N ILE A 51 7.89 4.57 -9.24
CA ILE A 51 7.71 6.03 -9.31
C ILE A 51 8.56 6.69 -8.23
#